data_AF-A0A3N5W687-F1
#
_entry.id   AF-A0A3N5W687-F1
#
_cell.length_a   1.000
_cell.length_b   1.000
_cell.length_c   1.000
_cell.angle_alpha   90.00
_cell.angle_beta   90.00
_cell.angle_gamma   90.00
#
_symmetry.space_group_name_H-M   'P 1'
#
loop_
_entity.id
_entity.type
_entity.pdbx_description
1 polymer ?
#
loop_
_entity_poly.entity_id
_entity_poly.type
_entity_poly.pdbx_seq_one_letter_code
_entity_poly.pdbx_strand_id
1 'polypeptide(L)'
;MSFPESRPRRLRRSAALRRLVRETEVGPGRLVYPLFAAPGANVRREIASMPGCAQLSVDLLVREAREAFEKGVGSVILFGIPSSKDAVGSEAYDPKGIVPTAVRALKKEAPELLVWADVCLCEYTDHGHCGVVRSGLVDNDATLPLLASAAVRYAEAGADVIAPSDMMDGRVGAIRSALDEAGFAELPIVSYAAKYASAFYGPFREAAGSAPR
;
A
#
# COMPACT_ATOMS: atom_id res chain seq x y z
N MET A 1 46.55 7.46 -1.42
CA MET A 1 46.63 8.47 -0.34
C MET A 1 47.14 7.79 0.92
N SER A 2 48.31 8.18 1.41
CA SER A 2 48.91 7.61 2.62
C SER A 2 48.48 8.39 3.87
N PHE A 3 48.54 7.74 5.03
CA PHE A 3 48.51 8.43 6.30
C PHE A 3 49.81 9.25 6.43
N PRO A 4 49.76 10.57 6.74
CA PRO A 4 48.66 11.30 7.38
C PRO A 4 47.94 12.36 6.50
N GLU A 5 48.03 12.26 5.16
CA GLU A 5 47.52 13.28 4.23
C GLU A 5 45.98 13.35 4.23
N SER A 6 45.33 12.18 4.13
CA SER A 6 43.87 12.08 4.21
C SER A 6 43.40 11.99 5.66
N ARG A 7 42.53 12.93 6.05
CA ARG A 7 41.94 12.95 7.41
C ARG A 7 40.43 13.19 7.35
N PRO A 8 39.62 12.13 7.15
CA PRO A 8 38.16 12.23 7.06
C PRO A 8 37.49 12.88 8.28
N ARG A 9 38.14 12.86 9.46
CA ARG A 9 37.64 13.51 10.68
C ARG A 9 37.54 15.05 10.55
N ARG A 10 38.28 15.69 9.62
CA ARG A 10 38.28 17.16 9.46
C ARG A 10 36.87 17.72 9.21
N LEU A 11 36.08 17.06 8.35
CA LEU A 11 34.71 17.47 8.01
C LEU A 11 33.64 16.99 9.01
N ARG A 12 34.03 16.31 10.09
CA ARG A 12 33.09 15.75 11.09
C ARG A 12 33.11 16.49 12.43
N ARG A 13 33.95 17.53 12.57
CA ARG A 13 34.24 18.21 13.85
C ARG A 13 33.07 18.98 14.47
N SER A 14 32.15 19.51 13.66
CA SER A 14 31.01 20.29 14.15
C SER A 14 29.72 19.88 13.46
N ALA A 15 28.58 20.21 14.08
CA ALA A 15 27.28 20.02 13.46
C ALA A 15 27.14 20.81 12.15
N ALA A 16 27.73 22.02 12.07
CA ALA A 16 27.75 22.83 10.86
C ALA A 16 28.52 22.15 9.70
N LEU A 17 29.70 21.60 9.98
CA LEU A 17 30.48 20.88 8.96
C LEU A 17 29.74 19.63 8.47
N ARG A 18 29.18 18.82 9.39
CA ARG A 18 28.40 17.63 9.02
C ARG A 18 27.12 17.97 8.25
N ARG A 19 26.51 19.14 8.49
CA ARG A 19 25.36 19.62 7.71
C ARG A 19 25.78 19.98 6.30
N LEU A 20 26.89 20.71 6.13
CA LEU A 20 27.40 21.16 4.83
C LEU A 20 27.76 19.99 3.90
N VAL A 21 28.31 18.90 4.44
CA VAL A 21 28.80 17.76 3.64
C VAL A 21 27.86 16.55 3.67
N ARG A 22 26.62 16.72 4.12
CA ARG A 22 25.64 15.64 4.18
C ARG A 22 25.24 15.24 2.76
N GLU A 23 25.41 13.97 2.44
CA GLU A 23 25.10 13.44 1.10
C GLU A 23 23.62 13.05 0.94
N THR A 24 22.92 12.79 2.04
CA THR A 24 21.54 12.31 2.03
C THR A 24 20.66 13.11 2.97
N GLU A 25 19.57 13.63 2.43
CA GLU A 25 18.51 14.30 3.16
C GLU A 25 17.19 13.56 2.95
N VAL A 26 16.39 13.47 4.02
CA VAL A 26 15.06 12.86 4.00
C VAL A 26 14.09 13.92 4.50
N GLY A 27 13.08 14.20 3.67
CA GLY A 27 11.97 15.10 4.01
C GLY A 27 10.63 14.36 3.93
N PRO A 28 9.57 14.88 4.54
CA PRO A 28 8.28 14.19 4.63
C PRO A 28 7.65 13.95 3.24
N GLY A 29 7.93 14.79 2.25
CA GLY A 29 7.45 14.61 0.87
C GLY A 29 8.01 13.36 0.17
N ARG A 30 8.99 12.67 0.77
CA ARG A 30 9.53 11.39 0.29
C ARG A 30 8.90 10.17 0.96
N LEU A 31 7.93 10.37 1.85
CA LEU A 31 7.28 9.30 2.60
C LEU A 31 5.92 8.95 1.95
N VAL A 32 5.64 7.65 1.92
CA VAL A 32 4.33 7.07 1.62
C VAL A 32 3.79 6.51 2.95
N TYR A 33 2.65 6.99 3.42
CA TYR A 33 2.11 6.59 4.73
C TYR A 33 1.05 5.47 4.58
N PRO A 34 1.30 4.26 5.12
CA PRO A 34 0.34 3.16 5.12
C PRO A 34 -0.88 3.43 6.00
N LEU A 35 -2.08 3.21 5.48
CA LEU A 35 -3.35 3.33 6.21
C LEU A 35 -4.22 2.08 6.01
N PHE A 36 -4.84 1.60 7.08
CA PHE A 36 -5.72 0.44 7.08
C PHE A 36 -7.18 0.87 7.12
N ALA A 37 -7.89 0.74 5.99
CA ALA A 37 -9.28 1.14 5.83
C ALA A 37 -10.22 0.01 6.28
N ALA A 38 -11.14 0.27 7.20
CA ALA A 38 -12.09 -0.70 7.72
C ALA A 38 -13.56 -0.19 7.62
N PRO A 39 -14.55 -1.09 7.53
CA PRO A 39 -15.96 -0.73 7.57
C PRO A 39 -16.39 -0.11 8.90
N GLY A 40 -17.45 0.70 8.84
CA GLY A 40 -18.09 1.32 9.99
C GLY A 40 -17.97 2.85 9.98
N ALA A 41 -18.31 3.47 11.11
CA ALA A 41 -18.22 4.91 11.32
C ALA A 41 -17.63 5.19 12.70
N ASN A 42 -16.71 6.15 12.80
CA ASN A 42 -15.96 6.46 14.02
C ASN A 42 -15.29 5.23 14.66
N VAL A 43 -14.78 4.32 13.83
CA VAL A 43 -14.11 3.08 14.27
C VAL A 43 -12.60 3.29 14.24
N ARG A 44 -11.95 3.04 15.37
CA ARG A 44 -10.50 2.96 15.49
C ARG A 44 -10.14 1.70 16.27
N ARG A 45 -9.51 0.73 15.62
CA ARG A 45 -9.06 -0.53 16.24
C ARG A 45 -7.54 -0.55 16.21
N GLU A 46 -6.92 -0.35 17.36
CA GLU A 46 -5.47 -0.39 17.51
C GLU A 46 -4.90 -1.77 17.12
N ILE A 47 -3.75 -1.76 16.47
CA ILE A 47 -3.02 -2.97 16.09
C ILE A 47 -1.97 -3.24 17.18
N ALA A 48 -2.14 -4.31 17.95
CA ALA A 48 -1.33 -4.56 19.14
C ALA A 48 0.15 -4.77 18.80
N SER A 49 0.45 -5.44 17.68
CA SER A 49 1.83 -5.63 17.20
C SER A 49 2.46 -4.41 16.53
N MET A 50 1.68 -3.34 16.30
CA MET A 50 2.15 -2.10 15.67
C MET A 50 1.69 -0.88 16.49
N PRO A 51 2.34 -0.58 17.63
CA PRO A 51 1.92 0.52 18.49
C PRO A 51 1.84 1.86 17.75
N GLY A 52 0.68 2.52 17.84
CA GLY A 52 0.38 3.77 17.14
C GLY A 52 -0.30 3.60 15.78
N CYS A 53 -0.44 2.37 15.29
CA CYS A 53 -1.18 2.04 14.08
C CYS A 53 -2.56 1.47 14.42
N ALA A 54 -3.57 1.79 13.60
CA ALA A 54 -4.93 1.30 13.78
C ALA A 54 -5.61 1.00 12.44
N GLN A 55 -6.60 0.11 12.47
CA GLN A 55 -7.63 0.00 11.46
C GLN A 55 -8.66 1.12 11.68
N LEU A 56 -8.93 1.91 10.65
CA LEU A 56 -9.73 3.12 10.74
C LEU A 56 -10.97 3.02 9.85
N SER A 57 -12.13 3.45 10.35
CA SER A 57 -13.25 3.77 9.46
C SER A 57 -12.88 4.88 8.50
N VAL A 58 -13.54 4.91 7.34
CA VAL A 58 -13.23 5.87 6.26
C VAL A 58 -13.25 7.33 6.75
N ASP A 59 -14.19 7.69 7.63
CA ASP A 59 -14.27 9.03 8.21
C ASP A 59 -13.05 9.41 9.06
N LEU A 60 -12.48 8.48 9.82
CA LEU A 60 -11.27 8.70 10.61
C LEU A 60 -10.00 8.60 9.75
N LEU A 61 -9.98 7.69 8.77
CA LEU A 61 -8.87 7.55 7.83
C LEU A 61 -8.64 8.84 7.04
N VAL A 62 -9.72 9.48 6.57
CA VAL A 62 -9.63 10.76 5.85
C VAL A 62 -9.03 11.86 6.75
N ARG A 63 -9.42 11.93 8.03
CA ARG A 63 -8.83 12.89 8.98
C ARG A 63 -7.34 12.65 9.17
N GLU A 64 -6.96 11.40 9.44
CA GLU A 64 -5.57 10.97 9.61
C GLU A 64 -4.72 11.30 8.38
N ALA A 65 -5.22 11.00 7.18
CA ALA A 65 -4.54 11.27 5.91
C ALA A 65 -4.34 12.78 5.67
N ARG A 66 -5.34 13.61 6.01
CA ARG A 66 -5.24 15.07 5.91
C ARG A 66 -4.21 15.63 6.88
N GLU A 67 -4.21 15.18 8.13
CA GLU A 67 -3.20 15.60 9.11
C GLU A 67 -1.78 15.21 8.68
N ALA A 68 -1.61 14.04 8.06
CA ALA A 68 -0.33 13.63 7.50
C ALA A 68 0.09 14.53 6.33
N PHE A 69 -0.84 14.86 5.44
CA PHE A 69 -0.60 15.75 4.30
C PHE A 69 -0.22 17.17 4.76
N GLU A 70 -0.90 17.72 5.77
CA GLU A 70 -0.57 19.03 6.37
C GLU A 70 0.84 19.06 6.99
N LYS A 71 1.35 17.90 7.43
CA LYS A 71 2.74 17.72 7.91
C LYS A 71 3.75 17.51 6.77
N GLY A 72 3.30 17.57 5.52
CA GLY A 72 4.11 17.47 4.31
C GLY A 72 4.37 16.05 3.82
N VAL A 73 3.62 15.04 4.30
CA VAL A 73 3.73 13.65 3.78
C VAL A 73 3.31 13.63 2.31
N GLY A 74 4.10 12.99 1.46
CA GLY A 74 3.91 13.05 0.00
C GLY A 74 2.71 12.25 -0.52
N SER A 75 2.38 11.12 0.12
CA SER A 75 1.28 10.26 -0.32
C SER A 75 0.86 9.27 0.78
N VAL A 76 -0.29 8.63 0.58
CA VAL A 76 -0.76 7.50 1.39
C VAL A 76 -0.88 6.24 0.55
N ILE A 77 -0.76 5.08 1.18
CA ILE A 77 -1.11 3.79 0.57
C ILE A 77 -2.20 3.11 1.39
N LEU A 78 -3.25 2.66 0.72
CA LEU A 78 -4.41 2.05 1.35
C LEU A 78 -4.31 0.53 1.35
N PHE A 79 -4.55 -0.06 2.53
CA PHE A 79 -4.78 -1.48 2.74
C PHE A 79 -6.23 -1.67 3.21
N GLY A 80 -6.99 -2.51 2.51
CA GLY A 80 -8.38 -2.78 2.85
C GLY A 80 -8.53 -3.86 3.92
N ILE A 81 -9.36 -3.62 4.92
CA ILE A 81 -9.82 -4.62 5.88
C ILE A 81 -11.29 -4.91 5.55
N PRO A 82 -11.59 -6.04 4.90
CA PRO A 82 -12.94 -6.25 4.37
C PRO A 82 -13.97 -6.54 5.46
N SER A 83 -15.23 -6.39 5.10
CA SER A 83 -16.36 -6.80 5.95
C SER A 83 -16.51 -8.32 6.03
N SER A 84 -16.14 -9.02 4.95
CA SER A 84 -16.22 -10.47 4.83
C SER A 84 -15.08 -11.02 3.98
N LYS A 85 -14.78 -12.31 4.15
CA LYS A 85 -13.75 -13.01 3.36
C LYS A 85 -14.36 -14.25 2.71
N ASP A 86 -13.90 -14.58 1.51
CA ASP A 86 -14.29 -15.78 0.78
C ASP A 86 -13.10 -16.41 0.04
N ALA A 87 -13.30 -17.53 -0.65
CA ALA A 87 -12.21 -18.26 -1.30
C ALA A 87 -11.57 -17.54 -2.51
N VAL A 88 -12.14 -16.43 -2.99
CA VAL A 88 -11.66 -15.71 -4.19
C VAL A 88 -11.36 -14.24 -3.91
N GLY A 89 -11.58 -13.78 -2.69
CA GLY A 89 -11.39 -12.40 -2.28
C GLY A 89 -12.35 -11.43 -2.96
N SER A 90 -13.64 -11.77 -3.08
CA SER A 90 -14.57 -11.00 -3.94
C SER A 90 -14.70 -9.51 -3.61
N GLU A 91 -14.58 -9.14 -2.34
CA GLU A 91 -14.63 -7.74 -1.89
C GLU A 91 -13.43 -6.90 -2.42
N ALA A 92 -12.31 -7.54 -2.81
CA ALA A 92 -11.15 -6.86 -3.39
C ALA A 92 -11.49 -6.13 -4.69
N TYR A 93 -12.41 -6.68 -5.48
CA TYR A 93 -12.82 -6.15 -6.79
C TYR A 93 -14.31 -5.74 -6.83
N ASP A 94 -14.91 -5.47 -5.67
CA ASP A 94 -16.21 -4.82 -5.58
C ASP A 94 -16.04 -3.30 -5.77
N PRO A 95 -16.71 -2.63 -6.73
CA PRO A 95 -16.70 -1.16 -6.85
C PRO A 95 -17.16 -0.42 -5.58
N LYS A 96 -17.92 -1.08 -4.70
CA LYS A 96 -18.38 -0.58 -3.39
C LYS A 96 -17.53 -1.09 -2.22
N GLY A 97 -16.47 -1.86 -2.50
CA GLY A 97 -15.54 -2.36 -1.49
C GLY A 97 -14.86 -1.24 -0.70
N ILE A 98 -14.17 -1.63 0.38
CA ILE A 98 -13.60 -0.69 1.34
C ILE A 98 -12.53 0.22 0.72
N VAL A 99 -11.65 -0.31 -0.14
CA VAL A 99 -10.61 0.48 -0.82
C VAL A 99 -11.21 1.52 -1.77
N PRO A 100 -12.07 1.16 -2.76
CA PRO A 100 -12.76 2.16 -3.59
C PRO A 100 -13.50 3.24 -2.79
N THR A 101 -14.13 2.85 -1.68
CA THR A 101 -14.85 3.79 -0.81
C THR A 101 -13.91 4.77 -0.12
N ALA A 102 -12.79 4.29 0.41
CA ALA A 102 -11.76 5.14 1.02
C ALA A 102 -11.09 6.07 -0.01
N VAL A 103 -10.76 5.56 -1.19
CA VAL A 103 -10.19 6.36 -2.30
C VAL A 103 -11.13 7.51 -2.66
N ARG A 104 -12.41 7.23 -2.95
CA ARG A 104 -13.40 8.27 -3.29
C ARG A 104 -13.52 9.34 -2.21
N ALA A 105 -13.52 8.93 -0.93
CA ALA A 105 -13.58 9.87 0.18
C ALA A 105 -12.33 10.76 0.27
N LEU A 106 -11.14 10.19 0.08
CA LEU A 106 -9.89 10.95 0.06
C LEU A 106 -9.83 11.92 -1.13
N LYS A 107 -10.18 11.48 -2.34
CA LYS A 107 -10.17 12.37 -3.51
C LYS A 107 -11.18 13.50 -3.40
N LYS A 108 -12.27 13.31 -2.65
CA LYS A 108 -13.24 14.37 -2.34
C LYS A 108 -12.70 15.37 -1.32
N GLU A 109 -12.11 14.90 -0.22
CA GLU A 109 -11.78 15.74 0.95
C GLU A 109 -10.32 16.24 0.95
N ALA A 110 -9.45 15.61 0.16
CA ALA A 110 -8.03 15.93 0.00
C ALA A 110 -7.56 15.64 -1.45
N PRO A 111 -8.11 16.34 -2.47
CA PRO A 111 -7.86 16.03 -3.88
C PRO A 111 -6.37 16.07 -4.29
N GLU A 112 -5.57 16.91 -3.63
CA GLU A 112 -4.13 17.07 -3.88
C GLU A 112 -3.27 15.96 -3.24
N LEU A 113 -3.83 15.18 -2.31
CA LEU A 113 -3.11 14.04 -1.73
C LEU A 113 -3.07 12.90 -2.75
N LEU A 114 -1.85 12.40 -3.02
CA LEU A 114 -1.66 11.20 -3.83
C LEU A 114 -2.06 9.94 -3.05
N VAL A 115 -2.95 9.15 -3.65
CA VAL A 115 -3.51 7.94 -3.05
C VAL A 115 -3.05 6.71 -3.83
N TRP A 116 -2.27 5.85 -3.18
CA TRP A 116 -1.85 4.56 -3.70
C TRP A 116 -2.83 3.49 -3.21
N ALA A 117 -3.16 2.53 -4.06
CA ALA A 117 -3.97 1.37 -3.69
C ALA A 117 -3.12 0.09 -3.78
N ASP A 118 -3.00 -0.63 -2.66
CA ASP A 118 -2.43 -1.98 -2.69
C ASP A 118 -3.39 -2.91 -3.45
N VAL A 119 -2.83 -3.73 -4.36
CA VAL A 119 -3.58 -4.75 -5.11
C VAL A 119 -3.05 -6.12 -4.72
N CYS A 120 -3.87 -6.86 -3.97
CA CYS A 120 -3.63 -8.21 -3.49
C CYS A 120 -4.98 -8.85 -3.09
N LEU A 121 -4.99 -10.17 -2.87
CA LEU A 121 -6.18 -10.89 -2.38
C LEU A 121 -6.04 -11.40 -0.94
N CYS A 122 -4.88 -11.27 -0.27
CA CYS A 122 -4.67 -11.90 1.03
C CYS A 122 -5.49 -11.28 2.17
N GLU A 123 -5.80 -9.98 2.08
CA GLU A 123 -6.73 -9.31 3.00
C GLU A 123 -8.16 -9.85 2.85
N TYR A 124 -8.50 -10.34 1.65
CA TYR A 124 -9.87 -10.64 1.23
C TYR A 124 -10.20 -12.13 1.20
N THR A 125 -9.19 -12.99 1.14
CA THR A 125 -9.40 -14.44 1.10
C THR A 125 -9.55 -15.06 2.48
N ASP A 126 -10.44 -16.04 2.61
CA ASP A 126 -10.68 -16.75 3.88
C ASP A 126 -9.49 -17.63 4.32
N HIS A 127 -8.68 -18.07 3.36
CA HIS A 127 -7.43 -18.80 3.55
C HIS A 127 -6.19 -17.89 3.67
N GLY A 128 -6.33 -16.57 3.43
CA GLY A 128 -5.26 -15.58 3.62
C GLY A 128 -4.11 -15.64 2.60
N HIS A 129 -4.30 -16.31 1.46
CA HIS A 129 -3.29 -16.33 0.39
C HIS A 129 -3.50 -15.17 -0.58
N CYS A 130 -2.43 -14.73 -1.23
CA CYS A 130 -2.45 -13.61 -2.16
C CYS A 130 -3.17 -13.89 -3.50
N GLY A 131 -3.82 -15.05 -3.65
CA GLY A 131 -4.39 -15.52 -4.90
C GLY A 131 -5.39 -16.65 -4.70
N VAL A 132 -6.00 -17.09 -5.81
CA VAL A 132 -6.92 -18.23 -5.85
C VAL A 132 -6.17 -19.50 -5.47
N VAL A 133 -6.72 -20.30 -4.56
CA VAL A 133 -6.13 -21.59 -4.17
C VAL A 133 -6.80 -22.75 -4.90
N ARG A 134 -6.00 -23.60 -5.57
CA ARG A 134 -6.44 -24.86 -6.18
C ARG A 134 -5.52 -25.99 -5.74
N SER A 135 -6.11 -27.08 -5.25
CA SER A 135 -5.34 -28.26 -4.81
C SER A 135 -4.22 -27.93 -3.80
N GLY A 136 -4.44 -26.94 -2.93
CA GLY A 136 -3.48 -26.50 -1.92
C GLY A 136 -2.34 -25.60 -2.43
N LEU A 137 -2.38 -25.18 -3.70
CA LEU A 137 -1.41 -24.27 -4.30
C LEU A 137 -2.10 -22.98 -4.74
N VAL A 138 -1.36 -21.86 -4.68
CA VAL A 138 -1.84 -20.59 -5.25
C VAL A 138 -1.71 -20.67 -6.76
N ASP A 139 -2.84 -20.55 -7.45
CA ASP A 139 -2.94 -20.61 -8.91
C ASP A 139 -2.67 -19.22 -9.49
N ASN A 140 -1.54 -19.09 -10.20
CA ASN A 140 -1.08 -17.84 -10.77
C ASN A 140 -2.11 -17.24 -11.74
N ASP A 141 -2.47 -18.01 -12.76
CA ASP A 141 -3.23 -17.52 -13.91
C ASP A 141 -4.69 -17.29 -13.55
N ALA A 142 -5.24 -18.10 -12.63
CA ALA A 142 -6.57 -17.84 -12.08
C ALA A 142 -6.62 -16.56 -11.22
N THR A 143 -5.48 -16.12 -10.67
CA THR A 143 -5.38 -14.92 -9.85
C THR A 143 -5.28 -13.64 -10.67
N LEU A 144 -4.58 -13.66 -11.82
CA LEU A 144 -4.31 -12.47 -12.62
C LEU A 144 -5.57 -11.66 -13.01
N PRO A 145 -6.68 -12.27 -13.49
CA PRO A 145 -7.88 -11.52 -13.85
C PRO A 145 -8.54 -10.83 -12.65
N LEU A 146 -8.43 -11.40 -11.45
CA LEU A 146 -9.00 -10.81 -10.23
C LEU A 146 -8.19 -9.60 -9.78
N LEU A 147 -6.85 -9.67 -9.85
CA LEU A 147 -5.96 -8.54 -9.57
C LEU A 147 -6.18 -7.39 -10.57
N ALA A 148 -6.31 -7.72 -11.85
CA ALA A 148 -6.61 -6.77 -12.91
C ALA A 148 -7.97 -6.09 -12.69
N SER A 149 -9.01 -6.87 -12.32
CA SER A 149 -10.32 -6.34 -11.97
C SER A 149 -10.24 -5.37 -10.78
N ALA A 150 -9.56 -5.75 -9.70
CA ALA A 150 -9.36 -4.89 -8.53
C ALA A 150 -8.66 -3.57 -8.90
N ALA A 151 -7.57 -3.64 -9.68
CA ALA A 151 -6.86 -2.46 -10.14
C ALA A 151 -7.75 -1.50 -10.92
N VAL A 152 -8.60 -2.00 -11.83
CA VAL A 152 -9.57 -1.18 -12.57
C VAL A 152 -10.59 -0.54 -11.62
N ARG A 153 -11.12 -1.27 -10.64
CA ARG A 153 -12.06 -0.67 -9.64
C ARG A 153 -11.41 0.41 -8.80
N TYR A 154 -10.12 0.28 -8.49
CA TYR A 154 -9.38 1.28 -7.72
C TYR A 154 -9.09 2.52 -8.58
N ALA A 155 -8.77 2.33 -9.86
CA ALA A 155 -8.62 3.40 -10.83
C ALA A 155 -9.94 4.17 -11.04
N GLU A 156 -11.06 3.47 -11.24
CA GLU A 156 -12.40 4.07 -11.34
C GLU A 156 -12.79 4.88 -10.10
N ALA A 157 -12.30 4.48 -8.92
CA ALA A 157 -12.52 5.22 -7.68
C ALA A 157 -11.65 6.49 -7.55
N GLY A 158 -10.60 6.61 -8.37
CA GLY A 158 -9.69 7.75 -8.40
C GLY A 158 -8.33 7.52 -7.72
N ALA A 159 -7.87 6.27 -7.60
CA ALA A 159 -6.53 5.99 -7.12
C ALA A 159 -5.50 6.61 -8.07
N ASP A 160 -4.43 7.20 -7.53
CA ASP A 160 -3.37 7.85 -8.33
C ASP A 160 -2.23 6.88 -8.67
N VAL A 161 -2.11 5.76 -7.94
CA VAL A 161 -1.08 4.72 -8.15
C VAL A 161 -1.65 3.35 -7.84
N ILE A 162 -1.37 2.37 -8.70
CA ILE A 162 -1.67 0.95 -8.45
C ILE A 162 -0.42 0.22 -7.98
N ALA A 163 -0.49 -0.47 -6.84
CA ALA A 163 0.65 -1.11 -6.20
C ALA A 163 0.43 -2.62 -6.00
N PRO A 164 0.68 -3.47 -7.02
CA PRO A 164 0.47 -4.91 -6.92
C PRO A 164 1.52 -5.57 -6.02
N SER A 165 1.06 -6.28 -4.99
CA SER A 165 1.91 -6.87 -3.95
C SER A 165 1.75 -8.40 -3.81
N ASP A 166 0.96 -9.01 -4.69
CA ASP A 166 0.59 -10.42 -4.73
C ASP A 166 1.73 -11.40 -5.04
N MET A 167 2.76 -10.95 -5.76
CA MET A 167 3.90 -11.75 -6.26
C MET A 167 3.57 -12.81 -7.32
N MET A 168 2.44 -12.70 -8.02
CA MET A 168 2.16 -13.52 -9.20
C MET A 168 3.10 -13.17 -10.37
N ASP A 169 3.39 -14.16 -11.21
CA ASP A 169 4.11 -13.96 -12.45
C ASP A 169 3.20 -13.27 -13.48
N GLY A 170 3.74 -12.26 -14.17
CA GLY A 170 3.00 -11.53 -15.20
C GLY A 170 1.98 -10.49 -14.69
N ARG A 171 1.80 -10.31 -13.36
CA ARG A 171 0.76 -9.40 -12.83
C ARG A 171 0.81 -7.97 -13.34
N VAL A 172 2.02 -7.42 -13.53
CA VAL A 172 2.18 -6.05 -14.04
C VAL A 172 1.62 -5.93 -15.46
N GLY A 173 1.88 -6.93 -16.32
CA GLY A 173 1.36 -6.96 -17.69
C GLY A 173 -0.17 -7.08 -17.71
N ALA A 174 -0.72 -8.02 -16.93
CA ALA A 174 -2.17 -8.22 -16.83
C ALA A 174 -2.89 -6.95 -16.32
N ILE A 175 -2.37 -6.32 -15.26
CA ILE A 175 -2.93 -5.08 -14.71
C ILE A 175 -2.80 -3.93 -15.72
N ARG A 176 -1.64 -3.77 -16.36
CA ARG A 176 -1.42 -2.71 -17.36
C ARG A 176 -2.42 -2.83 -18.52
N SER A 177 -2.57 -4.02 -19.10
CA SER A 177 -3.52 -4.26 -20.18
C SER A 177 -4.96 -3.93 -19.77
N ALA A 178 -5.40 -4.37 -18.59
CA ALA A 178 -6.75 -4.07 -18.12
C ALA A 178 -6.99 -2.58 -17.84
N LEU A 179 -6.00 -1.89 -17.27
CA LEU A 179 -6.07 -0.43 -17.07
C LEU A 179 -6.13 0.31 -18.41
N ASP A 180 -5.33 -0.11 -19.40
CA ASP A 180 -5.36 0.48 -20.76
C ASP A 180 -6.72 0.31 -21.42
N GLU A 181 -7.26 -0.91 -21.40
CA GLU A 181 -8.57 -1.23 -21.94
C GLU A 181 -9.71 -0.45 -21.27
N ALA A 182 -9.58 -0.17 -19.97
CA ALA A 182 -10.52 0.63 -19.19
C ALA A 182 -10.32 2.16 -19.31
N GLY A 183 -9.34 2.63 -20.09
CA GLY A 183 -9.10 4.05 -20.33
C GLY A 183 -8.18 4.75 -19.32
N PHE A 184 -7.43 3.99 -18.51
CA PHE A 184 -6.50 4.48 -17.49
C PHE A 184 -5.03 4.33 -17.91
N ALA A 185 -4.72 4.61 -19.19
CA ALA A 185 -3.38 4.40 -19.77
C ALA A 185 -2.25 5.12 -19.01
N GLU A 186 -2.52 6.34 -18.51
CA GLU A 186 -1.53 7.17 -17.82
C GLU A 186 -1.35 6.80 -16.33
N LEU A 187 -2.20 5.92 -15.79
CA LEU A 187 -2.14 5.56 -14.38
C LEU A 187 -0.88 4.72 -14.08
N PRO A 188 0.02 5.17 -13.19
CA PRO A 188 1.26 4.47 -12.90
C PRO A 188 1.04 3.19 -12.08
N ILE A 189 1.91 2.21 -12.33
CA ILE A 189 2.01 0.98 -11.54
C ILE A 189 3.33 0.99 -10.78
N VAL A 190 3.27 1.01 -9.46
CA VAL A 190 4.44 0.83 -8.58
C VAL A 190 4.44 -0.61 -8.08
N SER A 191 5.06 -1.49 -8.86
CA SER A 191 5.13 -2.92 -8.55
C SER A 191 6.00 -3.17 -7.32
N TYR A 192 5.53 -4.04 -6.43
CA TYR A 192 6.39 -4.74 -5.48
C TYR A 192 7.23 -5.77 -6.24
N ALA A 193 8.14 -5.31 -7.09
CA ALA A 193 8.89 -6.13 -8.03
C ALA A 193 9.77 -7.17 -7.32
N ALA A 194 10.32 -6.80 -6.16
CA ALA A 194 11.15 -7.65 -5.32
C ALA A 194 10.57 -7.72 -3.89
N LYS A 195 9.51 -8.52 -3.71
CA LYS A 195 8.93 -8.83 -2.39
C LYS A 195 9.35 -10.24 -1.97
N TYR A 196 10.11 -10.33 -0.88
CA TYR A 196 10.66 -11.59 -0.38
C TYR A 196 9.68 -12.31 0.55
N ALA A 197 9.84 -13.61 0.73
CA ALA A 197 9.16 -14.36 1.79
C ALA A 197 9.81 -14.07 3.16
N SER A 198 9.65 -12.85 3.66
CA SER A 198 10.30 -12.38 4.89
C SER A 198 9.51 -12.72 6.15
N ALA A 199 10.22 -13.04 7.24
CA ALA A 199 9.65 -13.19 8.58
C ALA A 199 9.22 -11.84 9.20
N PHE A 200 9.55 -10.70 8.58
CA PHE A 200 9.29 -9.36 9.14
C PHE A 200 7.81 -8.94 9.00
N TYR A 201 6.99 -9.71 8.29
CA TYR A 201 5.59 -9.37 8.00
C TYR A 201 4.60 -9.80 9.09
N GLY A 202 5.06 -10.38 10.20
CA GLY A 202 4.20 -10.82 11.31
C GLY A 202 3.21 -9.75 11.77
N PRO A 203 3.67 -8.53 12.13
CA PRO A 203 2.78 -7.45 12.56
C PRO A 203 1.75 -7.03 11.50
N PHE A 204 2.16 -6.98 10.22
CA PHE A 204 1.25 -6.65 9.12
C PHE A 204 0.14 -7.70 8.96
N ARG A 205 0.46 -8.99 9.12
CA ARG A 205 -0.56 -10.06 9.02
C ARG A 205 -1.63 -9.95 10.10
N GLU A 206 -1.27 -9.49 11.29
CA GLU A 206 -2.25 -9.14 12.33
C GLU A 206 -3.09 -7.94 11.90
N ALA A 207 -2.44 -6.87 11.43
CA ALA A 207 -3.13 -5.67 10.95
C ALA A 207 -4.15 -5.96 9.84
N ALA A 208 -3.79 -6.80 8.88
CA ALA A 208 -4.59 -7.18 7.71
C ALA A 208 -5.54 -8.37 7.95
N GLY A 209 -5.37 -9.09 9.07
CA GLY A 209 -6.03 -10.38 9.31
C GLY A 209 -5.74 -11.43 8.23
N SER A 210 -4.56 -11.39 7.61
CA SER A 210 -4.20 -12.12 6.38
C SER A 210 -3.20 -13.26 6.59
N ALA A 211 -3.10 -13.80 7.81
CA ALA A 211 -2.23 -14.94 8.07
C ALA A 211 -2.69 -16.18 7.27
N PRO A 212 -1.85 -16.72 6.34
CA PRO A 212 -2.19 -17.93 5.60
C PRO A 212 -2.42 -19.10 6.55
N ARG A 213 -3.44 -19.91 6.28
CA ARG A 213 -3.82 -21.08 7.08
C ARG A 213 -3.53 -22.39 6.36
#